data_AF-A0A3S2WJX9-F1
#
_entry.id   AF-A0A3S2WJX9-F1
#
_cell.length_a   1.000
_cell.length_b   1.000
_cell.length_c   1.000
_cell.angle_alpha   90.00
_cell.angle_beta   90.00
_cell.angle_gamma   90.00
#
_symmetry.space_group_name_H-M   'P 1'
#
loop_
_entity.id
_entity.type
_entity.pdbx_description
1 polymer ?
#
loop_
_entity_poly.entity_id
_entity_poly.type
_entity_poly.pdbx_seq_one_letter_code
_entity_poly.pdbx_strand_id
1 'polypeptide(L)'
;MDDALARALRLIAPRLLCPPHTEAARMTVVHGAQDLLCPPQPIWALAEEWGIGDVRTVSAGHRSFGLHIPKVRRLLADVMKNHPPRGSSSP
;
A
#
# COMPACT_ATOMS: atom_id res chain seq x y z
N MET A 1 21.23 1.57 4.82
CA MET A 1 20.39 0.47 5.33
C MET A 1 21.31 -0.73 5.57
N ASP A 2 21.27 -1.33 6.76
CA ASP A 2 22.15 -2.45 7.13
C ASP A 2 21.82 -3.70 6.30
N ASP A 3 22.85 -4.31 5.74
CA ASP A 3 22.78 -5.47 4.86
C ASP A 3 22.23 -6.71 5.57
N ALA A 4 22.38 -6.76 6.90
CA ALA A 4 21.78 -7.79 7.76
C ALA A 4 20.26 -7.60 7.91
N LEU A 5 19.81 -6.35 8.05
CA LEU A 5 18.39 -6.01 8.14
C LEU A 5 17.66 -6.31 6.82
N ALA A 6 18.27 -5.96 5.69
CA ALA A 6 17.73 -6.27 4.37
C ALA A 6 17.55 -7.80 4.17
N ARG A 7 18.53 -8.61 4.61
CA ARG A 7 18.46 -10.08 4.56
C ARG A 7 17.38 -10.68 5.47
N ALA A 8 17.25 -10.17 6.69
CA ALA A 8 16.22 -10.61 7.62
C ALA A 8 14.80 -10.34 7.06
N LEU A 9 14.61 -9.17 6.44
CA LEU A 9 13.35 -8.81 5.78
C LEU A 9 13.04 -9.70 4.56
N ARG A 10 14.06 -10.16 3.81
CA ARG A 10 13.89 -11.12 2.70
C ARG A 10 13.31 -12.48 3.16
N LEU A 11 13.72 -12.94 4.35
CA LEU A 11 13.32 -14.25 4.87
C LEU A 11 11.89 -14.26 5.42
N ILE A 12 11.48 -13.16 6.05
CA ILE A 12 10.16 -13.05 6.70
C ILE A 12 9.10 -12.62 5.68
N ALA A 13 9.48 -11.84 4.67
CA ALA A 13 8.56 -11.38 3.65
C ALA A 13 9.23 -11.29 2.27
N PRO A 14 9.39 -12.43 1.57
CA PRO A 14 10.09 -12.49 0.28
C PRO A 14 9.47 -11.64 -0.84
N ARG A 15 8.22 -11.17 -0.65
CA ARG A 15 7.49 -10.29 -1.59
C ARG A 15 7.39 -8.82 -1.14
N LEU A 16 7.95 -8.45 0.02
CA LEU A 16 7.93 -7.08 0.55
C LEU A 16 9.22 -6.31 0.23
N LEU A 17 10.11 -6.84 -0.60
CA LEU A 17 11.39 -6.19 -0.98
C LEU A 17 11.22 -5.13 -2.06
N CYS A 18 10.23 -4.28 -1.87
CA CYS A 18 9.79 -3.26 -2.80
C CYS A 18 9.03 -3.85 -4.01
N PRO A 19 7.91 -3.25 -4.41
CA PRO A 19 7.39 -3.48 -5.75
C PRO A 19 8.46 -3.13 -6.79
N PRO A 20 8.47 -3.76 -7.98
CA PRO A 20 9.31 -3.31 -9.07
C PRO A 20 9.10 -1.79 -9.24
N HIS A 21 10.17 -0.99 -9.30
CA HIS A 21 10.07 0.47 -9.44
C HIS A 21 9.14 0.89 -10.60
N THR A 22 9.02 0.05 -11.63
CA THR A 22 8.14 0.23 -12.79
C THR A 22 6.64 0.15 -12.47
N GLU A 23 6.26 -0.42 -11.32
CA GLU A 23 4.88 -0.60 -10.88
C GLU A 23 4.54 0.19 -9.63
N ALA A 24 5.52 0.62 -8.84
CA ALA A 24 5.32 1.33 -7.59
C ALA A 24 4.44 2.59 -7.76
N ALA A 25 4.70 3.40 -8.79
CA ALA A 25 3.90 4.59 -9.10
C ALA A 25 2.42 4.29 -9.40
N ARG A 26 2.07 3.03 -9.67
CA ARG A 26 0.69 2.57 -9.96
C ARG A 26 0.03 1.89 -8.78
N MET A 27 0.75 1.70 -7.68
CA MET A 27 0.21 1.08 -6.48
C MET A 27 -0.62 2.08 -5.69
N THR A 28 -1.66 1.54 -5.05
CA THR A 28 -2.42 2.25 -4.04
C THR A 28 -2.30 1.52 -2.73
N VAL A 29 -1.90 2.24 -1.69
CA VAL A 29 -1.87 1.75 -0.32
C VAL A 29 -3.04 2.38 0.44
N VAL A 30 -3.80 1.55 1.17
CA VAL A 30 -4.84 2.03 2.08
C VAL A 30 -4.53 1.52 3.48
N HIS A 31 -4.42 2.42 4.45
CA HIS A 31 -4.08 2.05 5.83
C HIS A 31 -5.00 2.72 6.88
N GLY A 32 -4.96 2.22 8.11
CA GLY A 32 -5.69 2.79 9.24
C GLY A 32 -5.00 4.02 9.80
N ALA A 33 -5.73 5.13 9.96
CA ALA A 33 -5.21 6.37 10.55
C ALA A 33 -4.95 6.25 12.06
N GLN A 34 -5.57 5.27 12.72
CA GLN A 34 -5.51 5.05 14.18
C GLN A 34 -4.83 3.71 14.50
N ASP A 35 -4.12 3.12 13.52
CA ASP A 35 -3.40 1.87 13.73
C ASP A 35 -2.16 2.13 14.58
N LEU A 36 -2.20 1.71 15.84
CA LEU A 36 -1.07 1.85 16.76
C LEU A 36 0.00 0.77 16.58
N LEU A 37 -0.33 -0.34 15.92
CA LEU A 37 0.62 -1.42 15.64
C LEU A 37 1.39 -1.15 14.34
N CYS A 38 0.74 -0.49 13.37
CA CYS A 38 1.35 0.00 12.15
C CYS A 38 0.99 1.49 11.95
N PRO A 39 1.71 2.41 12.62
CA PRO A 39 1.39 3.83 12.57
C PRO A 39 1.45 4.41 11.15
N PRO A 40 0.68 5.47 10.86
CA PRO A 40 0.71 6.17 9.59
C PRO A 40 2.11 6.60 9.13
N GLN A 41 2.91 7.18 10.02
CA GLN A 41 4.16 7.84 9.63
C GLN A 41 5.15 6.87 8.95
N PRO A 42 5.44 5.67 9.49
CA PRO A 42 6.22 4.65 8.78
C PRO A 42 5.68 4.24 7.41
N ILE A 43 4.36 4.15 7.25
CA ILE A 43 3.74 3.76 5.98
C ILE A 43 3.97 4.84 4.92
N TRP A 44 3.85 6.11 5.30
CA TRP A 44 4.11 7.24 4.41
C TRP A 44 5.59 7.30 4.00
N ALA A 45 6.51 7.15 4.95
CA ALA A 45 7.94 7.11 4.66
C ALA A 45 8.29 5.94 3.70
N LEU A 46 7.71 4.76 3.92
CA LEU A 46 7.89 3.61 3.04
C LEU A 46 7.32 3.86 1.64
N ALA A 47 6.13 4.46 1.56
CA ALA A 47 5.49 4.77 0.30
C ALA A 47 6.30 5.79 -0.51
N GLU A 48 6.86 6.81 0.15
CA GLU A 48 7.76 7.79 -0.48
C GLU A 48 9.05 7.13 -0.98
N GLU A 49 9.73 6.34 -0.13
CA GLU A 49 10.96 5.62 -0.49
C GLU A 49 10.75 4.70 -1.69
N TRP A 50 9.57 4.09 -1.81
CA TRP A 50 9.24 3.18 -2.90
C TRP A 50 8.66 3.88 -4.13
N GLY A 51 8.34 5.19 -4.06
CA GLY A 51 7.71 5.92 -5.14
C GLY A 51 6.26 5.48 -5.41
N ILE A 52 5.52 5.14 -4.37
CA ILE A 52 4.09 4.79 -4.46
C ILE A 52 3.26 6.03 -4.76
N GLY A 53 2.44 5.96 -5.81
CA GLY A 53 1.71 7.11 -6.34
C GLY A 53 0.44 7.50 -5.57
N ASP A 54 -0.19 6.59 -4.82
CA ASP A 54 -1.43 6.86 -4.10
C ASP A 54 -1.44 6.21 -2.71
N VAL A 55 -1.48 7.03 -1.65
CA VAL A 55 -1.59 6.59 -0.26
C VAL A 55 -2.85 7.19 0.34
N ARG A 56 -3.74 6.32 0.85
CA ARG A 56 -5.04 6.70 1.41
C ARG A 56 -5.21 6.19 2.83
N THR A 57 -6.08 6.86 3.58
CA THR A 57 -6.39 6.50 4.96
C THR A 57 -7.86 6.19 5.17
N VAL A 58 -8.13 5.32 6.14
CA VAL A 58 -9.44 5.12 6.74
C VAL A 58 -9.36 5.33 8.25
N SER A 59 -10.43 5.83 8.87
CA SER A 59 -10.53 6.02 10.32
C SER A 59 -10.68 4.69 11.04
N ALA A 60 -9.59 3.93 11.14
CA ALA A 60 -9.54 2.60 11.72
C ALA A 60 -8.20 2.36 12.42
N GLY A 61 -8.22 1.48 13.42
CA GLY A 61 -7.03 0.87 14.02
C GLY A 61 -6.79 -0.53 13.46
N HIS A 62 -5.71 -1.19 13.91
CA HIS A 62 -5.27 -2.48 13.35
C HIS A 62 -6.38 -3.53 13.26
N ARG A 63 -7.07 -3.76 14.39
CA ARG A 63 -8.11 -4.78 14.52
C ARG A 63 -9.45 -4.35 13.94
N SER A 64 -9.70 -3.04 13.84
CA SER A 64 -10.96 -2.52 13.29
C SER A 64 -10.91 -2.27 11.78
N PHE A 65 -9.73 -2.34 11.15
CA PHE A 65 -9.57 -2.14 9.71
C PHE A 65 -10.52 -3.02 8.87
N GLY A 66 -10.73 -4.28 9.30
CA GLY A 66 -11.64 -5.22 8.63
C GLY A 66 -13.09 -4.70 8.50
N LEU A 67 -13.55 -3.88 9.44
CA LEU A 67 -14.88 -3.26 9.39
C LEU A 67 -15.02 -2.23 8.26
N HIS A 68 -13.89 -1.74 7.74
CA HIS A 68 -13.84 -0.74 6.67
C HIS A 68 -13.61 -1.36 5.29
N ILE A 69 -13.54 -2.68 5.15
CA ILE A 69 -13.37 -3.36 3.84
C ILE A 69 -14.35 -2.83 2.78
N PRO A 70 -15.66 -2.62 3.05
CA PRO A 70 -16.56 -2.05 2.05
C PRO A 70 -16.14 -0.66 1.56
N LYS A 71 -15.63 0.19 2.47
CA LYS A 71 -15.12 1.53 2.13
C LYS A 71 -13.82 1.43 1.32
N VAL A 72 -12.91 0.54 1.73
CA VAL A 72 -11.65 0.27 1.00
C VAL A 72 -11.96 -0.20 -0.42
N ARG A 73 -12.93 -1.11 -0.61
CA ARG A 73 -13.34 -1.58 -1.95
C ARG A 73 -13.84 -0.45 -2.84
N ARG A 74 -14.61 0.50 -2.31
CA ARG A 74 -15.06 1.68 -3.07
C ARG A 74 -13.89 2.58 -3.45
N LEU A 75 -12.98 2.86 -2.51
CA LEU A 75 -11.79 3.66 -2.78
C LEU A 75 -10.92 3.04 -3.89
N LEU A 76 -10.72 1.73 -3.85
CA LEU A 76 -9.94 1.03 -4.88
C LEU A 76 -10.67 1.03 -6.24
N ALA A 77 -11.99 0.87 -6.26
CA ALA A 77 -12.77 0.96 -7.49
C ALA A 77 -12.67 2.36 -8.14
N ASP A 78 -12.71 3.43 -7.33
CA ASP A 78 -12.55 4.80 -7.81
C ASP A 78 -11.15 5.04 -8.39
N VAL A 79 -10.11 4.48 -7.75
CA VAL A 79 -8.75 4.52 -8.30
C VAL A 79 -8.67 3.80 -9.63
N MET A 80 -9.22 2.59 -9.73
CA MET A 80 -9.22 1.81 -10.97
C MET A 80 -9.94 2.53 -12.11
N LYS A 81 -11.00 3.29 -11.80
CA LYS A 81 -11.73 4.09 -12.80
C LYS A 81 -10.87 5.25 -13.33
N ASN A 82 -10.12 5.93 -12.47
CA ASN A 82 -9.31 7.09 -12.84
C ASN A 82 -7.92 6.71 -13.40
N HIS A 83 -7.42 5.53 -13.02
CA HIS A 83 -6.13 4.99 -13.43
C HIS A 83 -6.29 3.52 -13.85
N PRO A 84 -6.95 3.25 -14.99
CA PRO A 84 -7.19 1.89 -15.46
C PRO A 84 -5.87 1.13 -15.66
N PRO A 85 -5.81 -0.17 -15.29
CA PRO A 85 -4.65 -1.00 -15.58
C PRO A 85 -4.40 -1.04 -17.09
N ARG A 86 -3.13 -1.03 -17.51
CA ARG A 86 -2.79 -1.06 -18.95
C ARG A 86 -3.31 -2.38 -19.52
N GLY A 87 -4.05 -2.31 -20.62
CA GLY A 87 -4.70 -3.47 -21.25
C GLY A 87 -6.20 -3.61 -20.97
N SER A 88 -6.81 -2.71 -20.19
CA SER A 88 -8.27 -2.69 -19.98
C SER A 88 -9.05 -1.84 -20.99
N SER A 89 -8.38 -1.32 -22.03
CA SER A 89 -9.05 -0.72 -23.18
C SER A 89 -9.50 -1.81 -24.18
N SER A 90 -10.75 -2.24 -24.00
CA SER A 90 -11.72 -2.80 -24.97
C SER A 90 -11.48 -4.19 -25.58
N PRO A 91 -12.55 -4.92 -26.01
CA PRO A 91 -13.84 -4.44 -26.53
C PRO A 91 -14.83 -3.91 -25.49
#